data_AF-A0A7Y9JEN0-F1
#
_entry.id   AF-A0A7Y9JEN0-F1
#
_cell.length_a   1.000
_cell.length_b   1.000
_cell.length_c   1.000
_cell.angle_alpha   90.00
_cell.angle_beta   90.00
_cell.angle_gamma   90.00
#
_symmetry.space_group_name_H-M   'P 1'
#
loop_
_entity.id
_entity.type
_entity.pdbx_description
1 polymer ?
#
loop_
_entity_poly.entity_id
_entity_poly.type
_entity_poly.pdbx_seq_one_letter_code
_entity_poly.pdbx_strand_id
1 'polypeptide(L)'
;MMTPNPPELPPVEQWPIITAPDCPLCDRPADVVYIGPATTAAGNAVTCWQCRACRHDWTIRTHHWPVQDGPDCPYCLTEVTCWAALAPDTPGDLWTCHNGHEFVLTPEGLIILPEDAA
;
A
#
# COMPACT_ATOMS: atom_id res chain seq x y z
N MET A 1 27.05 -15.09 14.28
CA MET A 1 26.59 -13.70 14.15
C MET A 1 25.81 -13.64 12.86
N MET A 2 24.49 -13.51 12.91
CA MET A 2 23.68 -13.37 11.70
C MET A 2 23.76 -11.90 11.30
N THR A 3 24.40 -11.62 10.17
CA THR A 3 24.33 -10.32 9.52
C THR A 3 22.85 -10.02 9.25
N PRO A 4 22.27 -8.91 9.73
CA PRO A 4 20.92 -8.56 9.30
C PRO A 4 20.99 -8.38 7.78
N ASN A 5 20.18 -9.15 7.06
CA ASN A 5 19.98 -8.95 5.63
C ASN A 5 19.59 -7.47 5.46
N PRO A 6 20.13 -6.74 4.46
CA PRO A 6 19.64 -5.41 4.17
C PRO A 6 18.12 -5.50 4.00
N PRO A 7 17.33 -4.52 4.49
CA PRO A 7 15.89 -4.53 4.29
C PRO A 7 15.67 -4.61 2.78
N GLU A 8 15.15 -5.75 2.31
CA GLU A 8 14.73 -5.93 0.94
C GLU A 8 13.62 -4.90 0.74
N LEU A 9 13.94 -3.80 0.05
CA LEU A 9 12.92 -2.87 -0.40
C LEU A 9 11.90 -3.68 -1.21
N PRO A 10 10.60 -3.38 -1.11
CA PRO A 10 9.61 -4.04 -1.94
C PRO A 10 9.95 -3.93 -3.43
N PRO A 11 9.44 -4.82 -4.28
CA PRO A 11 9.38 -4.59 -5.71
C PRO A 11 8.78 -3.21 -6.02
N VAL A 12 9.29 -2.53 -7.04
CA VAL A 12 8.87 -1.17 -7.41
C VAL A 12 7.38 -1.08 -7.75
N GLU A 13 6.78 -2.20 -8.16
CA GLU A 13 5.34 -2.33 -8.42
C GLU A 13 4.49 -2.27 -7.13
N GLN A 14 5.13 -2.36 -5.97
CA GLN A 14 4.54 -2.23 -4.64
C GLN A 14 4.98 -0.92 -3.95
N TRP A 15 5.67 -0.03 -4.68
CA TRP A 15 6.06 1.28 -4.17
C TRP A 15 4.87 2.25 -4.16
N PRO A 16 4.97 3.43 -3.49
CA PRO A 16 3.88 4.37 -3.36
C PRO A 16 3.65 4.94 -4.74
N ILE A 17 2.75 4.36 -5.51
CA ILE A 17 2.46 4.92 -6.81
C ILE A 17 1.43 6.01 -6.57
N ILE A 18 1.88 7.25 -6.72
CA ILE A 18 1.07 8.47 -6.85
C ILE A 18 0.14 8.39 -8.10
N THR A 19 0.01 7.21 -8.71
CA THR A 19 -0.62 6.90 -9.99
C THR A 19 -1.11 5.45 -9.92
N ALA A 20 -2.25 5.13 -10.53
CA ALA A 20 -2.73 3.75 -10.55
C ALA A 20 -1.75 2.83 -11.31
N PRO A 21 -1.67 1.52 -10.98
CA PRO A 21 -0.82 0.58 -11.70
C PRO A 21 -1.24 0.47 -13.16
N ASP A 22 -0.30 0.11 -14.04
CA ASP A 22 -0.61 -0.16 -15.44
C ASP A 22 -1.58 -1.35 -15.56
N CYS A 23 -2.56 -1.22 -16.45
CA CYS A 23 -3.43 -2.34 -16.74
C CYS A 23 -2.62 -3.44 -17.45
N PRO A 24 -2.61 -4.68 -16.94
CA PRO A 24 -1.77 -5.76 -17.50
C PRO A 24 -2.17 -6.19 -18.92
N LEU A 25 -3.33 -5.74 -19.42
CA LEU A 25 -3.80 -6.06 -20.77
C LEU A 25 -3.65 -4.93 -21.78
N CYS A 26 -3.74 -3.67 -21.34
CA CYS A 26 -3.77 -2.53 -22.26
C CYS A 26 -2.77 -1.42 -21.96
N ASP A 27 -2.01 -1.54 -20.86
CA ASP A 27 -0.89 -0.63 -20.51
C ASP A 27 -1.33 0.85 -20.40
N ARG A 28 -2.57 1.06 -19.90
CA ARG A 28 -3.17 2.38 -19.73
C ARG A 28 -3.46 2.65 -18.25
N PRO A 29 -2.55 3.31 -17.52
CA PRO A 29 -2.72 3.56 -16.08
C PRO A 29 -3.80 4.60 -15.78
N ALA A 30 -4.01 5.57 -16.68
CA ALA A 30 -4.99 6.65 -16.49
C ALA A 30 -6.45 6.17 -16.43
N ASP A 31 -6.72 4.95 -16.92
CA ASP A 31 -8.04 4.33 -16.91
C ASP A 31 -8.22 3.32 -15.78
N VAL A 32 -7.21 3.12 -14.93
CA VAL A 32 -7.24 2.15 -13.84
C VAL A 32 -7.80 2.81 -12.59
N VAL A 33 -8.79 2.14 -11.98
CA VAL A 33 -9.38 2.56 -10.73
C VAL A 33 -9.24 1.47 -9.69
N TYR A 34 -9.00 1.91 -8.46
CA TYR A 34 -9.13 1.04 -7.32
C TYR A 34 -10.60 0.73 -7.01
N ILE A 35 -10.85 -0.51 -6.60
CA ILE A 35 -12.18 -0.99 -6.26
C ILE A 35 -12.33 -1.17 -4.75
N GLY A 36 -11.30 -1.62 -4.05
CA GLY A 36 -11.39 -1.95 -2.63
C GLY A 36 -10.37 -3.00 -2.18
N PRO A 37 -10.17 -3.14 -0.85
CA PRO A 37 -9.39 -4.23 -0.30
C PRO A 37 -10.21 -5.52 -0.36
N ALA A 38 -9.53 -6.66 -0.51
CA ALA A 38 -10.18 -7.97 -0.46
C ALA A 38 -9.24 -9.03 0.12
N THR A 39 -9.82 -10.20 0.39
CA THR A 39 -9.07 -11.38 0.83
C THR A 39 -9.29 -12.50 -0.17
N THR A 40 -8.20 -13.07 -0.68
CA THR A 40 -8.27 -14.25 -1.55
C THR A 40 -8.81 -15.46 -0.79
N ALA A 41 -9.30 -16.48 -1.51
CA ALA A 41 -9.73 -17.75 -0.88
C ALA A 41 -8.64 -18.43 -0.05
N ALA A 42 -7.36 -18.14 -0.34
CA ALA A 42 -6.21 -18.63 0.40
C ALA A 42 -5.83 -17.75 1.62
N GLY A 43 -6.63 -16.73 1.96
CA GLY A 43 -6.42 -15.87 3.12
C GLY A 43 -5.43 -14.72 2.91
N ASN A 44 -4.92 -14.50 1.70
CA ASN A 44 -4.00 -13.39 1.43
C ASN A 44 -4.78 -12.09 1.23
N ALA A 45 -4.34 -11.02 1.89
CA ALA A 45 -4.81 -9.65 1.64
C ALA A 45 -4.39 -9.19 0.24
N VAL A 46 -5.32 -8.58 -0.50
CA VAL A 46 -5.11 -8.04 -1.84
C VAL A 46 -5.82 -6.70 -1.99
N THR A 47 -5.35 -5.89 -2.94
CA THR A 47 -6.07 -4.73 -3.47
C THR A 47 -6.72 -5.11 -4.81
N CYS A 48 -7.97 -4.71 -5.00
CA CYS A 48 -8.73 -4.96 -6.22
C CYS A 48 -8.71 -3.75 -7.14
N TRP A 49 -8.49 -3.99 -8.44
CA TRP A 49 -8.35 -2.96 -9.46
C TRP A 49 -9.22 -3.26 -10.67
N GLN A 50 -9.67 -2.21 -11.35
CA GLN A 50 -10.40 -2.32 -12.62
C GLN A 50 -9.87 -1.31 -13.62
N CYS A 51 -9.59 -1.75 -14.83
CA CYS A 51 -9.37 -0.86 -15.97
C CYS A 51 -10.71 -0.49 -16.60
N ARG A 52 -11.01 0.81 -16.69
CA ARG A 52 -12.22 1.31 -17.34
C ARG A 52 -12.17 1.19 -18.86
N ALA A 53 -10.98 1.25 -19.47
CA ALA A 53 -10.81 1.14 -20.91
C ALA A 53 -11.10 -0.27 -21.45
N CYS A 54 -10.52 -1.31 -20.84
CA CYS A 54 -10.68 -2.70 -21.31
C CYS A 54 -11.58 -3.55 -20.40
N ARG A 55 -12.11 -2.97 -19.31
CA ARG A 55 -13.01 -3.63 -18.35
C ARG A 55 -12.40 -4.84 -17.63
N HIS A 56 -11.08 -4.95 -17.63
CA HIS A 56 -10.36 -6.01 -16.93
C HIS A 56 -10.25 -5.71 -15.44
N ASP A 57 -10.61 -6.67 -14.61
CA ASP A 57 -10.36 -6.69 -13.18
C ASP A 57 -9.13 -7.55 -12.84
N TRP A 58 -8.33 -7.10 -11.88
CA TRP A 58 -7.23 -7.88 -11.34
C TRP A 58 -6.98 -7.53 -9.87
N THR A 59 -6.12 -8.33 -9.24
CA THR A 59 -5.73 -8.12 -7.83
C THR A 59 -4.23 -8.04 -7.71
N ILE A 60 -3.77 -7.22 -6.78
CA ILE A 60 -2.36 -7.11 -6.39
C ILE A 60 -2.28 -7.54 -4.92
N ARG A 61 -1.35 -8.45 -4.59
CA ARG A 61 -1.15 -8.86 -3.19
C ARG A 61 -0.65 -7.68 -2.36
N THR A 62 -1.29 -7.48 -1.21
CA THR A 62 -0.82 -6.53 -0.21
C THR A 62 0.28 -7.21 0.60
N HIS A 63 1.48 -6.66 0.53
CA HIS A 63 2.62 -7.13 1.31
C HIS A 63 2.99 -6.06 2.35
N HIS A 64 3.21 -6.49 3.58
CA HIS A 64 3.70 -5.63 4.65
C HIS A 64 5.22 -5.80 4.75
N TRP A 65 5.94 -4.72 4.49
CA TRP A 65 7.40 -4.70 4.51
C TRP A 65 7.87 -4.01 5.79
N PRO A 66 8.59 -4.69 6.68
CA PRO A 66 9.17 -4.02 7.83
C PRO A 66 10.25 -3.05 7.35
N VAL A 67 10.05 -1.76 7.59
CA VAL A 67 11.01 -0.72 7.24
C VAL A 67 11.69 -0.26 8.53
N GLN A 68 13.03 -0.19 8.53
CA GLN A 68 13.79 0.27 9.70
C GLN A 68 13.73 1.80 9.87
N ASP A 69 13.54 2.53 8.77
CA ASP A 69 13.40 3.98 8.71
C ASP A 69 11.99 4.38 8.21
N GLY A 70 10.95 3.73 8.75
CA GLY A 70 9.56 4.08 8.47
C GLY A 70 9.11 5.32 9.27
N PRO A 71 7.99 5.97 8.91
CA PRO A 71 7.39 7.02 9.73
C PRO A 71 6.96 6.46 11.09
N ASP A 72 7.04 7.31 12.11
CA ASP A 72 6.49 6.99 13.42
C ASP A 72 4.98 6.77 13.32
N CYS A 73 4.50 5.74 14.03
CA CYS A 73 3.06 5.56 14.21
C CYS A 73 2.46 6.80 14.92
N PRO A 74 1.46 7.48 14.36
CA PRO A 74 0.88 8.69 14.96
C PRO A 74 0.19 8.42 16.31
N TYR A 75 -0.24 7.18 16.55
CA TYR A 75 -0.89 6.76 17.81
C TYR A 75 0.11 6.34 18.88
N CYS A 76 1.19 5.64 18.51
CA CYS A 76 2.12 5.03 19.47
C CYS A 76 3.47 5.75 19.55
N LEU A 77 3.81 6.59 18.57
CA LEU A 77 5.10 7.25 18.38
C LEU A 77 6.26 6.25 18.34
N THR A 78 6.04 5.11 17.68
CA THR A 78 7.03 4.04 17.50
C THR A 78 7.54 4.01 16.06
N GLU A 79 8.85 3.86 15.89
CA GLU A 79 9.54 3.73 14.59
C GLU A 79 9.32 2.37 13.90
N VAL A 80 8.74 1.38 14.61
CA VAL A 80 8.48 0.04 14.06
C VAL A 80 7.18 0.03 13.28
N THR A 81 7.23 0.56 12.06
CA THR A 81 6.13 0.55 11.11
C THR A 81 6.44 -0.31 9.90
N CYS A 82 5.44 -1.06 9.47
CA CYS A 82 5.45 -1.84 8.25
C CYS A 82 4.75 -1.04 7.16
N TRP A 83 5.36 -1.00 5.99
CA TRP A 83 4.79 -0.37 4.83
C TRP A 83 3.91 -1.35 4.07
N ALA A 84 2.69 -0.95 3.78
CA ALA A 84 1.66 -1.73 3.11
C ALA A 84 1.31 -1.15 1.72
N ALA A 85 2.33 -0.76 0.94
CA ALA A 85 2.35 -0.51 -0.52
C ALA A 85 1.33 0.47 -1.16
N LEU A 86 0.07 0.50 -0.72
CA LEU A 86 -1.03 1.17 -1.42
C LEU A 86 -2.07 1.68 -0.40
N ALA A 87 -2.22 3.00 -0.29
CA ALA A 87 -3.47 3.62 0.17
C ALA A 87 -4.23 4.11 -1.08
N PRO A 88 -5.26 3.40 -1.50
CA PRO A 88 -5.91 3.69 -2.77
C PRO A 88 -7.13 4.60 -2.67
N ASP A 89 -7.70 4.74 -1.47
CA ASP A 89 -8.77 5.71 -1.17
C ASP A 89 -8.20 7.11 -0.86
N THR A 90 -6.89 7.21 -0.67
CA THR A 90 -6.19 8.43 -0.30
C THR A 90 -4.81 8.43 -0.93
N PRO A 91 -4.42 9.43 -1.74
CA PRO A 91 -3.11 9.44 -2.41
C PRO A 91 -1.97 9.40 -1.38
N GLY A 92 -1.39 8.21 -1.18
CA GLY A 92 -0.31 8.01 -0.21
C GLY A 92 0.01 6.53 0.06
N ASP A 93 0.88 6.35 1.03
CA ASP A 93 1.34 5.05 1.51
C ASP A 93 0.57 4.58 2.71
N LEU A 94 0.00 3.38 2.64
CA LEU A 94 -0.53 2.74 3.83
C LEU A 94 0.62 2.24 4.71
N TRP A 95 0.60 2.58 5.98
CA TRP A 95 1.54 2.13 7.00
C TRP A 95 0.78 1.47 8.14
N THR A 96 1.35 0.40 8.69
CA THR A 96 0.79 -0.33 9.82
C THR A 96 1.87 -0.53 10.89
N CYS A 97 1.60 -0.14 12.13
CA CYS A 97 2.55 -0.41 13.22
C CYS A 97 2.40 -1.82 13.81
N HIS A 98 3.36 -2.25 14.63
CA HIS A 98 3.28 -3.56 15.30
C HIS A 98 2.07 -3.75 16.23
N ASN A 99 1.42 -2.66 16.65
CA ASN A 99 0.17 -2.68 17.42
C ASN A 99 -1.09 -2.73 16.55
N GLY A 100 -0.95 -2.75 15.22
CA GLY A 100 -2.06 -2.84 14.27
C GLY A 100 -2.73 -1.51 13.93
N HIS A 101 -2.12 -0.37 14.28
CA HIS A 101 -2.65 0.94 13.84
C HIS A 101 -2.26 1.20 12.39
N GLU A 102 -3.25 1.54 11.58
CA GLU A 102 -3.10 1.90 10.17
C GLU A 102 -3.16 3.42 9.99
N PHE A 103 -2.35 3.95 9.09
CA PHE A 103 -2.36 5.37 8.70
C PHE A 103 -1.79 5.53 7.29
N VAL A 104 -2.14 6.62 6.62
CA VAL A 104 -1.65 6.93 5.27
C VAL A 104 -0.64 8.07 5.34
N LEU A 105 0.53 7.91 4.73
CA LEU A 105 1.52 8.97 4.55
C LEU A 105 1.44 9.50 3.10
N THR A 106 1.04 10.75 2.89
CA THR A 106 0.96 11.34 1.56
C THR A 106 2.35 11.74 1.02
N PRO A 107 2.51 11.94 -0.30
CA PRO A 107 3.76 12.45 -0.89
C PRO A 107 4.21 13.81 -0.34
N GLU A 108 3.26 14.61 0.15
CA GLU A 108 3.51 15.91 0.80
C GLU A 108 3.98 15.77 2.26
N GLY A 109 4.09 14.54 2.77
CA GLY A 109 4.49 14.25 4.15
C GLY A 109 3.35 14.41 5.16
N LEU A 110 2.09 14.38 4.72
CA LEU A 110 0.92 14.47 5.60
C LEU A 110 0.51 13.08 6.08
N ILE A 111 0.12 12.96 7.34
CA ILE A 111 -0.46 11.73 7.89
C ILE A 111 -1.98 11.87 7.85
N ILE A 112 -2.65 10.90 7.23
CA ILE A 112 -4.11 10.77 7.20
C ILE A 112 -4.49 9.53 7.99
N LEU A 113 -5.30 9.74 9.02
CA LEU A 113 -5.78 8.66 9.87
C LEU A 113 -7.07 8.05 9.28
N PRO A 114 -7.37 6.77 9.55
CA PRO A 114 -8.62 6.14 9.09
C PRO A 114 -9.89 6.90 9.51
N GLU A 115 -9.82 7.63 10.63
CA GLU A 115 -10.91 8.46 11.15
C GLU A 115 -11.09 9.81 10.42
N ASP A 116 -10.06 10.28 9.72
CA ASP A 116 -10.08 11.54 8.95
C ASP A 116 -10.63 11.38 7.52
N ALA A 117 -10.82 10.13 7.07
CA ALA A 117 -11.28 9.79 5.71
C ALA A 117 -12.82 9.79 5.53
N ALA A 118 -13.58 10.37 6.47
CA ALA A 118 -15.04 10.34 6.54
C ALA A 118 -15.76 11.44 5.74
#